data_AF-A0A2P2ILL7-F1
#
_entry.id   AF-A0A2P2ILL7-F1
#
_cell.length_a   1.000
_cell.length_b   1.000
_cell.length_c   1.000
_cell.angle_alpha   90.00
_cell.angle_beta   90.00
_cell.angle_gamma   90.00
#
_symmetry.space_group_name_H-M   'P 1'
#
loop_
_entity.id
_entity.type
_entity.pdbx_description
1 polymer ?
#
loop_
_entity_poly.entity_id
_entity_poly.type
_entity_poly.pdbx_seq_one_letter_code
_entity_poly.pdbx_strand_id
1 'polypeptide(L)'
;MAISSSHFSCEILLLVIFICYCSTFASDVKNRPNPGPFKKIYAFGDSFTDTGNTRSAKGPNGFGHVSKPPYGSTYFHHPTNRYSDGRLVIDFVAERLSLPYLPPYRYLKGNATYGVNFAVGGSTAINHAFFVKNNLSLDTTPESIQTQLIWFNMFLERQGCIGSVSSSPKCRETFDDALIWVGEIGVTDYAYAFTSTIPNEIIQKLAIGSVTAFLQVTISGNLNALLYGLKAINSRS
;
A
#
# COMPACT_ATOMS: atom_id res chain seq x y z
N MET A 1 8.80 -72.44 3.58
CA MET A 1 9.98 -71.55 3.61
C MET A 1 9.79 -70.61 4.79
N ALA A 2 10.35 -70.97 5.95
CA ALA A 2 10.16 -70.21 7.19
C ALA A 2 11.28 -69.16 7.30
N ILE A 3 10.90 -67.88 7.20
CA ILE A 3 11.84 -66.78 7.43
C ILE A 3 12.10 -66.76 8.94
N SER A 4 13.35 -66.96 9.34
CA SER A 4 13.77 -66.99 10.74
C SER A 4 13.38 -65.69 11.45
N SER A 5 12.67 -65.81 12.57
CA SER A 5 12.17 -64.69 13.40
C SER A 5 13.28 -63.73 13.88
N SER A 6 14.55 -64.19 13.88
CA SER A 6 15.71 -63.36 14.19
C SER A 6 16.01 -62.27 13.14
N HIS A 7 15.76 -62.54 11.86
CA HIS A 7 16.01 -61.57 10.79
C HIS A 7 14.96 -60.46 10.78
N PHE A 8 13.70 -60.81 11.01
CA PHE A 8 12.58 -59.85 11.07
C PHE A 8 12.72 -58.87 12.24
N SER A 9 13.25 -59.35 13.38
CA SER A 9 13.50 -58.53 14.57
C SER A 9 14.63 -57.50 14.36
N CYS A 10 15.64 -57.86 13.57
CA CYS A 10 16.78 -56.99 13.29
C CYS A 10 16.42 -55.85 12.32
N GLU A 11 15.63 -56.14 11.29
CA GLU A 11 15.17 -55.10 10.35
C GLU A 11 14.24 -54.07 11.00
N ILE A 12 13.36 -54.51 11.91
CA ILE A 12 12.51 -53.61 12.68
C ILE A 12 13.36 -52.70 13.57
N LEU A 13 14.40 -53.24 14.23
CA LEU A 13 15.29 -52.45 15.08
C LEU A 13 16.07 -51.40 14.27
N LEU A 14 16.57 -51.76 13.09
CA LEU A 14 17.27 -50.84 12.18
C LEU A 14 16.35 -49.73 11.66
N LEU A 15 15.09 -50.05 11.38
CA LEU A 15 14.10 -49.08 10.91
C LEU A 15 13.70 -48.09 12.01
N VAL A 16 13.58 -48.55 13.27
CA VAL A 16 13.33 -47.68 14.43
C VAL A 16 14.51 -46.75 14.70
N ILE A 17 15.76 -47.24 14.61
CA ILE A 17 16.96 -46.40 14.75
C ILE A 17 17.01 -45.35 13.64
N PHE A 18 16.67 -45.71 12.40
CA PHE A 18 16.61 -44.76 11.28
C PHE A 18 15.56 -43.65 11.51
N ILE A 19 14.36 -44.00 11.99
CA ILE A 19 13.30 -43.03 12.30
C ILE A 19 13.72 -42.10 13.47
N CYS A 20 14.36 -42.64 14.51
CA CYS A 20 14.89 -41.84 15.62
C CYS A 20 16.02 -40.91 15.17
N TYR A 21 16.89 -41.36 14.28
CA TYR A 21 17.98 -40.54 13.73
C TYR A 21 17.44 -39.42 12.82
N CYS A 22 16.40 -39.67 12.03
CA CYS A 22 15.71 -38.63 11.24
C CYS A 22 15.03 -37.58 12.13
N SER A 23 14.56 -37.95 13.32
CA SER A 23 13.90 -37.03 14.26
C SER A 23 14.88 -36.05 14.90
N THR A 24 16.18 -36.36 14.94
CA THR A 24 17.24 -35.49 15.49
C THR A 24 17.81 -34.47 14.49
N PHE A 25 17.43 -34.54 13.20
CA PHE A 25 17.82 -33.57 12.16
C PHE A 25 16.72 -32.58 11.76
N ALA A 26 15.68 -32.43 12.58
CA ALA A 26 14.82 -31.26 12.51
C ALA A 26 15.58 -30.06 13.10
N SER A 27 16.52 -29.53 12.34
CA SER A 27 17.16 -28.25 12.62
C SER A 27 16.05 -27.21 12.74
N ASP A 28 15.96 -26.58 13.91
CA ASP A 28 15.22 -25.34 14.12
C ASP A 28 15.88 -24.27 13.26
N VAL A 29 15.53 -24.24 11.96
CA VAL A 29 15.80 -23.11 11.10
C VAL A 29 14.96 -21.99 11.66
N LYS A 30 15.55 -21.24 12.59
CA LYS A 30 15.15 -19.86 12.83
C LYS A 30 15.21 -19.20 11.46
N ASN A 31 14.04 -19.09 10.82
CA ASN A 31 13.80 -18.24 9.67
C ASN A 31 14.15 -16.82 10.12
N ARG A 32 15.45 -16.48 10.12
CA ARG A 32 15.85 -15.08 10.07
C ARG A 32 15.39 -14.65 8.68
N PRO A 33 14.38 -13.79 8.56
CA PRO A 33 13.99 -13.26 7.27
C PRO A 33 15.27 -12.66 6.69
N ASN A 34 15.73 -13.22 5.57
CA ASN A 34 16.79 -12.60 4.80
C ASN A 34 16.31 -11.17 4.54
N PRO A 35 17.04 -10.10 4.92
CA PRO A 35 16.54 -8.74 4.77
C PRO A 35 16.12 -8.58 3.31
N GLY A 36 14.82 -8.39 3.08
CA GLY A 36 14.30 -8.24 1.73
C GLY A 36 15.02 -7.07 1.03
N PRO A 37 14.97 -7.01 -0.31
CA PRO A 37 15.62 -5.92 -1.04
C PRO A 37 15.10 -4.52 -0.63
N PHE A 38 13.91 -4.46 -0.04
CA PHE A 38 13.27 -3.23 0.40
C PHE A 38 13.40 -3.02 1.90
N LYS A 39 13.81 -1.81 2.30
CA LYS A 39 13.89 -1.37 3.71
C LYS A 39 12.85 -0.32 4.08
N LYS A 40 12.07 0.15 3.10
CA LYS A 40 10.97 1.08 3.32
C LYS A 40 9.86 0.90 2.29
N ILE A 41 8.67 1.37 2.63
CA ILE A 41 7.51 1.34 1.73
C ILE A 41 6.85 2.72 1.67
N TYR A 42 6.67 3.25 0.47
CA TYR A 42 5.81 4.41 0.24
C TYR A 42 4.53 3.93 -0.43
N ALA A 43 3.40 4.06 0.27
CA ALA A 43 2.13 3.48 -0.17
C ALA A 43 1.12 4.55 -0.60
N PHE A 44 0.39 4.27 -1.68
CA PHE A 44 -0.60 5.14 -2.32
C PHE A 44 -1.85 4.32 -2.66
N GLY A 45 -2.97 4.99 -2.91
CA GLY A 45 -4.23 4.35 -3.32
C GLY A 45 -5.43 4.79 -2.49
N ASP A 46 -6.44 3.94 -2.43
CA ASP A 46 -7.71 4.19 -1.75
C ASP A 46 -7.78 3.45 -0.38
N SER A 47 -8.99 3.20 0.10
CA SER A 47 -9.36 2.59 1.38
C SER A 47 -8.70 1.24 1.64
N PHE A 48 -8.43 0.44 0.59
CA PHE A 48 -7.75 -0.85 0.69
C PHE A 48 -6.28 -0.73 1.15
N THR A 49 -5.70 0.46 1.05
CA THR A 49 -4.33 0.74 1.48
C THR A 49 -4.26 1.73 2.63
N ASP A 50 -5.30 2.55 2.87
CA ASP A 50 -5.31 3.59 3.90
C ASP A 50 -5.14 3.06 5.34
N THR A 51 -3.99 3.36 5.97
CA THR A 51 -3.68 2.98 7.36
C THR A 51 -4.13 3.99 8.42
N GLY A 52 -4.90 5.02 8.04
CA GLY A 52 -5.55 5.96 8.95
C GLY A 52 -5.39 7.44 8.59
N ASN A 53 -5.14 7.76 7.32
CA ASN A 53 -5.25 9.12 6.77
C ASN A 53 -6.71 9.58 6.75
N THR A 54 -7.67 8.69 6.52
CA THR A 54 -9.08 8.98 6.80
C THR A 54 -9.33 8.85 8.30
N ARG A 55 -9.83 9.90 8.95
CA ARG A 55 -10.40 9.85 10.31
C ARG A 55 -11.81 10.42 10.25
N SER A 56 -12.81 9.72 10.78
CA SER A 56 -14.19 10.18 10.64
C SER A 56 -14.78 10.72 11.95
N ALA A 57 -15.09 12.02 11.88
CA ALA A 57 -16.40 12.57 12.29
C ALA A 57 -17.06 13.43 11.19
N LYS A 58 -16.50 13.47 9.95
CA LYS A 58 -16.94 14.34 8.83
C LYS A 58 -16.87 13.69 7.42
N GLY A 59 -16.83 12.36 7.33
CA GLY A 59 -16.98 11.67 6.03
C GLY A 59 -18.43 11.70 5.53
N PRO A 60 -18.72 11.36 4.26
CA PRO A 60 -20.11 11.18 3.81
C PRO A 60 -20.79 10.15 4.71
N ASN A 61 -22.08 10.34 5.02
CA ASN A 61 -22.82 9.48 5.95
C ASN A 61 -22.72 7.96 5.63
N GLY A 62 -22.43 7.59 4.37
CA GLY A 62 -22.23 6.19 3.94
C GLY A 62 -20.86 5.56 4.24
N PHE A 63 -19.84 6.36 4.61
CA PHE A 63 -18.47 5.89 4.93
C PHE A 63 -18.02 6.29 6.34
N GLY A 64 -18.93 6.94 7.08
CA GLY A 64 -18.67 7.48 8.40
C GLY A 64 -18.64 6.37 9.44
N HIS A 65 -17.45 5.90 9.79
CA HIS A 65 -16.92 5.77 11.17
C HIS A 65 -15.76 4.77 11.25
N VAL A 66 -14.72 4.93 10.41
CA VAL A 66 -13.47 4.13 10.54
C VAL A 66 -12.81 4.22 11.92
N SER A 67 -13.21 5.22 12.71
CA SER A 67 -12.80 5.45 14.09
C SER A 67 -13.65 4.71 15.14
N LYS A 68 -14.58 3.82 14.74
CA LYS A 68 -15.43 3.01 15.63
C LYS A 68 -15.41 1.53 15.22
N PRO A 69 -15.90 0.59 16.05
CA PRO A 69 -16.16 -0.78 15.61
C PRO A 69 -17.09 -0.81 14.37
N PRO A 70 -16.93 -1.79 13.47
CA PRO A 70 -16.10 -3.00 13.61
C PRO A 70 -14.61 -2.81 13.26
N TYR A 71 -14.19 -1.63 12.77
CA TYR A 71 -12.83 -1.40 12.29
C TYR A 71 -11.77 -1.69 13.35
N GLY A 72 -10.78 -2.51 13.02
CA GLY A 72 -9.73 -2.99 13.91
C GLY A 72 -10.12 -4.00 15.00
N SER A 73 -11.38 -4.42 15.12
CA SER A 73 -11.86 -5.27 16.24
C SER A 73 -11.22 -6.65 16.30
N THR A 74 -10.94 -7.28 15.16
CA THR A 74 -10.48 -8.67 15.05
C THR A 74 -8.98 -8.82 15.33
N TYR A 75 -8.14 -7.89 14.83
CA TYR A 75 -6.68 -8.00 14.97
C TYR A 75 -6.07 -7.00 15.96
N PHE A 76 -6.50 -5.74 15.90
CA PHE A 76 -5.94 -4.68 16.74
C PHE A 76 -6.70 -4.53 18.06
N HIS A 77 -7.93 -5.06 18.14
CA HIS A 77 -8.84 -4.96 19.28
C HIS A 77 -9.19 -3.51 19.68
N HIS A 78 -8.96 -2.55 18.79
CA HIS A 78 -9.39 -1.16 18.90
C HIS A 78 -9.51 -0.53 17.50
N PRO A 79 -10.30 0.55 17.33
CA PRO A 79 -10.35 1.28 16.07
C PRO A 79 -8.99 1.82 15.65
N THR A 80 -8.59 1.53 14.41
CA THR A 80 -7.32 1.98 13.82
C THR A 80 -7.47 2.98 12.70
N ASN A 81 -8.71 3.24 12.25
CA ASN A 81 -9.03 3.98 11.03
C ASN A 81 -8.65 3.30 9.70
N ARG A 82 -8.34 2.00 9.73
CA ARG A 82 -8.29 1.17 8.52
C ARG A 82 -9.70 0.79 8.10
N TYR A 83 -9.96 0.68 6.80
CA TYR A 83 -11.21 0.12 6.26
C TYR A 83 -11.24 -1.42 6.32
N SER A 84 -10.87 -1.97 7.48
CA SER A 84 -10.83 -3.39 7.78
C SER A 84 -11.08 -3.60 9.27
N ASP A 85 -11.63 -4.74 9.66
CA ASP A 85 -11.72 -5.19 11.07
C ASP A 85 -10.34 -5.62 11.62
N GLY A 86 -9.30 -5.58 10.80
CA GLY A 86 -7.93 -5.84 11.19
C GLY A 86 -6.92 -5.24 10.23
N ARG A 87 -6.01 -6.08 9.76
CA ARG A 87 -4.92 -5.70 8.85
C ARG A 87 -5.41 -5.46 7.43
N LEU A 88 -4.68 -4.62 6.71
CA LEU A 88 -4.78 -4.45 5.26
C LEU A 88 -3.71 -5.30 4.55
N VAL A 89 -3.84 -5.50 3.24
CA VAL A 89 -2.83 -6.23 2.43
C VAL A 89 -1.43 -5.65 2.63
N ILE A 90 -1.31 -4.32 2.70
CA ILE A 90 -0.05 -3.63 2.91
C ILE A 90 0.60 -3.91 4.27
N ASP A 91 -0.19 -4.22 5.31
CA ASP A 91 0.33 -4.59 6.63
C ASP A 91 1.01 -5.97 6.56
N PHE A 92 0.43 -6.93 5.83
CA PHE A 92 1.06 -8.22 5.59
C PHE A 92 2.34 -8.10 4.74
N VAL A 93 2.36 -7.19 3.75
CA VAL A 93 3.58 -6.91 2.97
C VAL A 93 4.69 -6.35 3.87
N ALA A 94 4.37 -5.40 4.75
CA ALA A 94 5.32 -4.85 5.71
C ALA A 94 5.89 -5.94 6.64
N GLU A 95 5.03 -6.82 7.18
CA GLU A 95 5.47 -7.95 8.01
C GLU A 95 6.44 -8.89 7.27
N ARG A 96 6.13 -9.24 6.02
CA ARG A 96 6.99 -10.12 5.21
C ARG A 96 8.34 -9.49 4.89
N LEU A 97 8.39 -8.16 4.81
CA LEU A 97 9.63 -7.40 4.66
C LEU A 97 10.31 -7.08 6.00
N SER A 98 9.76 -7.54 7.13
CA SER A 98 10.25 -7.22 8.48
C SER A 98 10.29 -5.71 8.77
N LEU A 99 9.30 -4.98 8.25
CA LEU A 99 9.10 -3.55 8.44
C LEU A 99 7.91 -3.29 9.37
N PRO A 100 7.92 -2.19 10.15
CA PRO A 100 6.76 -1.80 10.94
C PRO A 100 5.59 -1.39 10.04
N TYR A 101 4.37 -1.41 10.59
CA TYR A 101 3.20 -0.89 9.89
C TYR A 101 3.36 0.58 9.55
N LEU A 102 2.91 0.94 8.34
CA LEU A 102 3.14 2.27 7.79
C LEU A 102 2.29 3.32 8.51
N PRO A 103 2.89 4.41 9.02
CA PRO A 103 2.14 5.51 9.59
C PRO A 103 1.41 6.30 8.49
N PRO A 104 0.20 6.83 8.78
CA PRO A 104 -0.51 7.70 7.86
C PRO A 104 0.15 9.09 7.77
N TYR A 105 0.38 9.58 6.55
CA TYR A 105 1.01 10.87 6.27
C TYR A 105 0.37 12.04 7.03
N ARG A 106 -0.97 12.13 7.00
CA ARG A 106 -1.74 13.25 7.60
C ARG A 106 -1.55 13.40 9.11
N TYR A 107 -1.19 12.31 9.78
CA TYR A 107 -1.06 12.26 11.23
C TYR A 107 0.28 11.66 11.67
N LEU A 108 1.30 11.85 10.84
CA LEU A 108 2.66 11.41 11.13
C LEU A 108 3.18 12.13 12.38
N LYS A 109 3.34 11.40 13.48
CA LYS A 109 3.81 11.91 14.79
C LYS A 109 5.18 11.37 15.21
N GLY A 110 5.87 10.66 14.31
CA GLY A 110 7.09 9.91 14.65
C GLY A 110 7.98 9.67 13.45
N ASN A 111 8.82 8.64 13.57
CA ASN A 111 9.84 8.34 12.58
C ASN A 111 9.25 7.77 11.27
N ALA A 112 9.68 8.32 10.13
CA ALA A 112 9.33 7.89 8.79
C ALA A 112 10.44 7.08 8.08
N THR A 113 11.48 6.63 8.82
CA THR A 113 12.61 5.85 8.28
C THR A 113 12.17 4.65 7.44
N TYR A 114 11.10 3.95 7.85
CA TYR A 114 10.62 2.73 7.19
C TYR A 114 9.51 2.99 6.16
N GLY A 115 9.24 4.27 5.86
CA GLY A 115 8.24 4.67 4.89
C GLY A 115 6.96 5.23 5.51
N VAL A 116 6.03 5.61 4.63
CA VAL A 116 4.83 6.38 4.95
C VAL A 116 3.69 5.97 4.01
N ASN A 117 2.47 5.99 4.52
CA ASN A 117 1.27 5.75 3.74
C ASN A 117 0.56 7.06 3.40
N PHE A 118 0.35 7.31 2.10
CA PHE A 118 -0.34 8.47 1.54
C PHE A 118 -1.76 8.16 1.04
N ALA A 119 -2.16 6.88 1.02
CA ALA A 119 -3.49 6.45 0.60
C ALA A 119 -4.59 7.03 1.49
N VAL A 120 -5.75 7.33 0.92
CA VAL A 120 -6.91 7.89 1.65
C VAL A 120 -8.17 7.16 1.20
N GLY A 121 -9.03 6.77 2.13
CA GLY A 121 -10.32 6.20 1.75
C GLY A 121 -11.24 7.20 1.03
N GLY A 122 -11.84 6.78 -0.08
CA GLY A 122 -12.60 7.59 -1.03
C GLY A 122 -11.74 8.32 -2.04
N SER A 123 -10.50 7.88 -2.30
CA SER A 123 -9.60 8.54 -3.25
C SER A 123 -9.98 8.25 -4.70
N THR A 124 -9.84 9.26 -5.56
CA THR A 124 -10.06 9.14 -7.00
C THR A 124 -8.76 9.04 -7.78
N ALA A 125 -8.76 8.37 -8.92
CA ALA A 125 -7.66 8.46 -9.89
C ALA A 125 -7.70 9.83 -10.59
N ILE A 126 -8.90 10.32 -10.92
CA ILE A 126 -9.14 11.59 -11.61
C ILE A 126 -9.12 12.74 -10.60
N ASN A 127 -8.65 13.92 -11.04
CA ASN A 127 -8.63 15.12 -10.20
C ASN A 127 -10.07 15.56 -9.84
N HIS A 128 -10.27 15.98 -8.58
CA HIS A 128 -11.56 16.47 -8.08
C HIS A 128 -12.18 17.57 -8.96
N ALA A 129 -11.36 18.42 -9.57
CA ALA A 129 -11.83 19.50 -10.45
C ALA A 129 -12.69 18.99 -11.63
N PHE A 130 -12.44 17.77 -12.13
CA PHE A 130 -13.27 17.16 -13.16
C PHE A 130 -14.70 16.92 -12.65
N PHE A 131 -14.86 16.35 -11.46
CA PHE A 131 -16.17 16.08 -10.88
C PHE A 131 -16.92 17.39 -10.58
N VAL A 132 -16.23 18.40 -10.07
CA VAL A 132 -16.81 19.75 -9.85
C VAL A 132 -17.30 20.36 -11.17
N LYS A 133 -16.48 20.35 -12.22
CA LYS A 133 -16.82 20.90 -13.55
C LYS A 133 -18.05 20.22 -14.17
N ASN A 134 -18.29 18.95 -13.84
CA ASN A 134 -19.39 18.15 -14.38
C ASN A 134 -20.57 17.99 -13.41
N ASN A 135 -20.63 18.77 -12.32
CA ASN A 135 -21.69 18.70 -11.29
C ASN A 135 -21.83 17.31 -10.63
N LEU A 136 -20.72 16.63 -10.41
CA LEU A 136 -20.64 15.29 -9.79
C LEU A 136 -20.03 15.33 -8.38
N SER A 137 -19.96 16.49 -7.75
CA SER A 137 -19.38 16.62 -6.40
C SER A 137 -20.25 15.98 -5.34
N LEU A 138 -19.61 15.30 -4.39
CA LEU A 138 -20.24 14.83 -3.15
C LEU A 138 -19.93 15.81 -2.00
N ASP A 139 -20.53 15.58 -0.83
CA ASP A 139 -20.32 16.39 0.39
C ASP A 139 -18.87 16.37 0.92
N THR A 140 -18.00 15.58 0.30
CA THR A 140 -16.57 15.52 0.62
C THR A 140 -15.70 15.61 -0.62
N THR A 141 -14.62 16.36 -0.49
CA THR A 141 -13.54 16.43 -1.47
C THR A 141 -12.67 15.16 -1.39
N PRO A 142 -12.61 14.33 -2.43
CA PRO A 142 -11.73 13.18 -2.48
C PRO A 142 -10.28 13.62 -2.65
N GLU A 143 -9.36 12.88 -2.04
CA GLU A 143 -7.93 13.13 -2.11
C GLU A 143 -7.33 12.29 -3.25
N SER A 144 -7.32 12.83 -4.47
CA SER A 144 -6.94 12.04 -5.64
C SER A 144 -5.51 11.48 -5.56
N ILE A 145 -5.19 10.49 -6.39
CA ILE A 145 -3.82 9.94 -6.51
C ILE A 145 -2.79 11.05 -6.79
N GLN A 146 -3.21 12.10 -7.48
CA GLN A 146 -2.41 13.29 -7.73
C GLN A 146 -2.12 14.08 -6.45
N THR A 147 -3.12 14.25 -5.59
CA THR A 147 -2.94 14.89 -4.28
C THR A 147 -1.99 14.09 -3.40
N GLN A 148 -2.09 12.76 -3.43
CA GLN A 148 -1.17 11.88 -2.69
C GLN A 148 0.28 12.03 -3.21
N LEU A 149 0.46 12.18 -4.52
CA LEU A 149 1.77 12.46 -5.11
C LEU A 149 2.33 13.83 -4.68
N ILE A 150 1.48 14.85 -4.56
CA ILE A 150 1.89 16.17 -4.03
C ILE A 150 2.37 16.03 -2.58
N TRP A 151 1.64 15.30 -1.73
CA TRP A 151 2.06 15.03 -0.36
C TRP A 151 3.37 14.26 -0.28
N PHE A 152 3.57 13.30 -1.17
CA PHE A 152 4.84 12.58 -1.26
C PHE A 152 5.98 13.51 -1.64
N ASN A 153 5.80 14.40 -2.63
CA ASN A 153 6.82 15.39 -2.97
C ASN A 153 7.15 16.29 -1.77
N MET A 154 6.13 16.82 -1.08
CA MET A 154 6.33 17.62 0.13
C MET A 154 7.03 16.83 1.25
N PHE A 155 6.75 15.54 1.37
CA PHE A 155 7.44 14.66 2.32
C PHE A 155 8.92 14.53 1.95
N LEU A 156 9.24 14.27 0.68
CA LEU A 156 10.60 14.12 0.19
C LEU A 156 11.42 15.39 0.38
N GLU A 157 10.85 16.55 0.06
CA GLU A 157 11.48 17.86 0.29
C GLU A 157 11.84 18.05 1.77
N ARG A 158 10.95 17.67 2.69
CA ARG A 158 11.22 17.70 4.14
C ARG A 158 12.32 16.73 4.57
N GLN A 159 12.55 15.64 3.84
CA GLN A 159 13.67 14.71 4.06
C GLN A 159 14.98 15.20 3.42
N GLY A 160 14.98 16.38 2.78
CA GLY A 160 16.15 16.93 2.06
C GLY A 160 16.33 16.37 0.65
N CYS A 161 15.37 15.59 0.14
CA CYS A 161 15.33 15.19 -1.26
C CYS A 161 14.72 16.31 -2.09
N ILE A 162 15.58 17.19 -2.62
CA ILE A 162 15.19 18.30 -3.51
C ILE A 162 15.64 17.97 -4.94
N GLY A 163 14.74 18.09 -5.92
CA GLY A 163 15.01 17.84 -7.34
C GLY A 163 14.72 16.40 -7.77
N SER A 164 15.71 15.71 -8.35
CA SER A 164 15.55 14.34 -8.87
C SER A 164 16.50 13.34 -8.20
N VAL A 165 16.16 12.05 -8.28
CA VAL A 165 17.03 10.94 -7.85
C VAL A 165 18.42 11.00 -8.51
N SER A 166 18.48 11.40 -9.79
CA SER A 166 19.74 11.52 -10.53
C SER A 166 20.63 12.65 -10.03
N SER A 167 20.04 13.72 -9.48
CA SER A 167 20.76 14.95 -9.08
C SER A 167 21.00 15.07 -7.58
N SER A 168 20.34 14.25 -6.75
CA SER A 168 20.41 14.37 -5.28
C SER A 168 20.76 13.03 -4.62
N PRO A 169 21.93 12.91 -3.95
CA PRO A 169 22.28 11.74 -3.16
C PRO A 169 21.25 11.41 -2.09
N LYS A 170 20.60 12.45 -1.51
CA LYS A 170 19.56 12.27 -0.51
C LYS A 170 18.28 11.67 -1.10
N CYS A 171 17.92 12.07 -2.33
CA CYS A 171 16.86 11.40 -3.06
C CYS A 171 17.21 9.95 -3.37
N ARG A 172 18.43 9.67 -3.83
CA ARG A 172 18.88 8.31 -4.11
C ARG A 172 18.78 7.39 -2.89
N GLU A 173 19.29 7.83 -1.74
CA GLU A 173 19.12 7.12 -0.46
C GLU A 173 17.63 6.88 -0.13
N THR A 174 16.76 7.82 -0.49
CA THR A 174 15.32 7.69 -0.25
C THR A 174 14.67 6.63 -1.15
N PHE A 175 15.16 6.40 -2.37
CA PHE A 175 14.52 5.51 -3.35
C PHE A 175 15.20 4.14 -3.54
N ASP A 176 16.53 4.01 -3.34
CA ASP A 176 17.31 2.82 -3.71
C ASP A 176 16.81 1.51 -3.08
N ASP A 177 16.23 1.57 -1.89
CA ASP A 177 15.67 0.43 -1.15
C ASP A 177 14.18 0.62 -0.80
N ALA A 178 13.48 1.47 -1.55
CA ALA A 178 12.06 1.73 -1.37
C ALA A 178 11.18 0.86 -2.26
N LEU A 179 10.16 0.26 -1.65
CA LEU A 179 9.01 -0.27 -2.38
C LEU A 179 8.00 0.86 -2.57
N ILE A 180 7.73 1.23 -3.82
CA ILE A 180 6.58 2.09 -4.15
C ILE A 180 5.36 1.19 -4.33
N TRP A 181 4.44 1.23 -3.37
CA TRP A 181 3.19 0.47 -3.41
C TRP A 181 2.07 1.34 -3.94
N VAL A 182 1.48 0.94 -5.08
CA VAL A 182 0.28 1.57 -5.63
C VAL A 182 -0.87 0.60 -5.44
N GLY A 183 -1.68 0.86 -4.42
CA GLY A 183 -2.89 0.11 -4.13
C GLY A 183 -4.00 0.39 -5.12
N GLU A 184 -5.15 -0.22 -4.89
CA GLU A 184 -6.36 0.03 -5.68
C GLU A 184 -6.69 1.53 -5.70
N ILE A 185 -7.05 2.01 -6.89
CA ILE A 185 -7.53 3.35 -7.18
C ILE A 185 -8.37 3.28 -8.47
N GLY A 186 -9.41 4.09 -8.57
CA GLY A 186 -10.22 4.19 -9.78
C GLY A 186 -11.67 3.77 -9.61
N VAL A 187 -11.98 2.89 -8.65
CA VAL A 187 -13.37 2.45 -8.41
C VAL A 187 -14.23 3.63 -7.94
N THR A 188 -13.69 4.49 -7.08
CA THR A 188 -14.36 5.70 -6.61
C THR A 188 -14.73 6.65 -7.76
N ASP A 189 -13.94 6.73 -8.82
CA ASP A 189 -14.25 7.55 -10.00
C ASP A 189 -15.55 7.13 -10.69
N TYR A 190 -15.77 5.82 -10.83
CA TYR A 190 -17.03 5.29 -11.36
C TYR A 190 -18.20 5.50 -10.40
N ALA A 191 -17.95 5.45 -9.08
CA ALA A 191 -18.98 5.73 -8.09
C ALA A 191 -19.49 7.18 -8.18
N TYR A 192 -18.59 8.14 -8.38
CA TYR A 192 -18.95 9.55 -8.63
C TYR A 192 -19.73 9.73 -9.94
N ALA A 193 -19.46 8.91 -10.96
CA ALA A 193 -20.08 9.01 -12.28
C ALA A 193 -21.31 8.11 -12.47
N PHE A 194 -21.68 7.27 -11.49
CA PHE A 194 -22.63 6.17 -11.67
C PHE A 194 -24.02 6.60 -12.18
N THR A 195 -24.53 7.75 -11.73
CA THR A 195 -25.83 8.31 -12.17
C THR A 195 -25.67 9.46 -13.16
N SER A 196 -24.46 9.67 -13.68
CA SER A 196 -24.16 10.77 -14.60
C SER A 196 -24.41 10.40 -16.05
N THR A 197 -24.42 11.40 -16.92
CA THR A 197 -24.42 11.22 -18.39
C THR A 197 -23.02 11.06 -18.96
N ILE A 198 -21.97 11.07 -18.12
CA ILE A 198 -20.58 10.90 -18.56
C ILE A 198 -20.38 9.42 -18.97
N PRO A 199 -19.94 9.14 -20.21
CA PRO A 199 -19.63 7.78 -20.63
C PRO A 199 -18.51 7.16 -19.79
N ASN A 200 -18.63 5.88 -19.45
CA ASN A 200 -17.64 5.14 -18.68
C ASN A 200 -16.26 5.13 -19.36
N GLU A 201 -16.21 5.21 -20.68
CA GLU A 201 -14.98 5.28 -21.47
C GLU A 201 -14.19 6.57 -21.18
N ILE A 202 -14.88 7.67 -20.87
CA ILE A 202 -14.23 8.93 -20.48
C ILE A 202 -13.59 8.77 -19.10
N ILE A 203 -14.31 8.20 -18.13
CA ILE A 203 -13.79 7.93 -16.78
C ILE A 203 -12.59 6.99 -16.87
N GLN A 204 -12.71 5.89 -17.62
CA GLN A 204 -11.62 4.95 -17.84
C GLN A 204 -10.39 5.62 -18.42
N LYS A 205 -10.55 6.40 -19.50
CA LYS A 205 -9.45 7.08 -20.18
C LYS A 205 -8.73 8.07 -19.28
N LEU A 206 -9.48 8.87 -18.52
CA LEU A 206 -8.91 9.86 -17.59
C LEU A 206 -8.20 9.18 -16.42
N ALA A 207 -8.79 8.13 -15.84
CA ALA A 207 -8.19 7.36 -14.76
C ALA A 207 -6.86 6.70 -15.20
N ILE A 208 -6.85 6.03 -16.37
CA ILE A 208 -5.64 5.43 -16.93
C ILE A 208 -4.56 6.49 -17.17
N GLY A 209 -4.94 7.64 -17.76
CA GLY A 209 -4.00 8.73 -17.99
C GLY A 209 -3.37 9.27 -16.70
N SER A 210 -4.18 9.45 -15.66
CA SER A 210 -3.73 9.91 -14.35
C SER A 210 -2.78 8.92 -13.67
N VAL A 211 -3.16 7.64 -13.60
CA VAL A 211 -2.33 6.58 -12.99
C VAL A 211 -1.04 6.38 -13.78
N THR A 212 -1.09 6.43 -15.12
CA THR A 212 0.12 6.33 -15.96
C THR A 212 1.09 7.47 -15.68
N ALA A 213 0.60 8.71 -15.57
CA ALA A 213 1.45 9.86 -15.26
C ALA A 213 2.03 9.75 -13.84
N PHE A 214 1.25 9.29 -12.87
CA PHE A 214 1.74 9.00 -11.52
C PHE A 214 2.89 7.97 -11.55
N LEU A 215 2.72 6.86 -12.27
CA LEU A 215 3.73 5.82 -12.40
C LEU A 215 5.01 6.33 -13.09
N GLN A 216 4.88 7.16 -14.12
CA GLN A 216 6.03 7.76 -14.80
C GLN A 216 6.86 8.64 -13.84
N VAL A 217 6.20 9.45 -13.01
CA VAL A 217 6.89 10.30 -12.02
C VAL A 217 7.59 9.47 -10.96
N THR A 218 6.90 8.45 -10.40
CA THR A 218 7.44 7.63 -9.32
C THR A 218 8.58 6.71 -9.79
N ILE A 219 8.48 6.12 -10.98
CA ILE A 219 9.53 5.27 -11.58
C ILE A 219 10.76 6.09 -11.96
N SER A 220 10.57 7.27 -12.56
CA SER A 220 11.71 8.11 -12.96
C SER A 220 12.44 8.74 -11.79
N GLY A 221 11.83 8.79 -10.60
CA GLY A 221 12.35 9.55 -9.46
C GLY A 221 12.51 11.05 -9.77
N ASN A 222 11.86 11.54 -10.83
CA ASN A 222 11.94 12.91 -11.28
C ASN A 222 10.70 13.68 -10.83
N LEU A 223 10.78 14.24 -9.64
CA LEU A 223 9.69 14.98 -9.02
C LEU A 223 9.37 16.29 -9.77
N ASN A 224 10.32 16.85 -10.52
CA ASN A 224 10.08 18.04 -11.35
C ASN A 224 9.16 17.75 -12.54
N ALA A 225 8.97 16.48 -12.92
CA ALA A 225 8.00 16.08 -13.94
C ALA A 225 6.54 16.24 -13.48
N LEU A 226 6.28 16.41 -12.17
CA LEU A 226 4.94 16.73 -11.65
C LEU A 226 4.38 17.97 -12.33
N LEU A 227 5.08 19.10 -12.36
CA LEU A 227 4.48 20.36 -12.82
C LEU A 227 4.05 20.34 -14.30
N TYR A 228 4.75 19.55 -15.12
CA TYR A 228 4.50 19.47 -16.56
C TYR A 228 3.43 18.43 -16.91
N GLY A 229 3.44 17.26 -16.26
CA GLY A 229 2.41 16.23 -16.46
C GLY A 229 1.02 16.69 -16.03
N LEU A 230 0.94 17.46 -14.93
CA LEU A 230 -0.31 17.99 -14.41
C LEU A 230 -0.94 19.06 -15.30
N LYS A 231 -0.12 19.89 -15.97
CA LYS A 231 -0.61 20.84 -16.97
C LYS A 231 -1.09 20.14 -18.25
N ALA A 232 -0.44 19.05 -18.65
CA ALA A 232 -0.77 18.32 -19.88
C ALA A 232 -2.05 17.48 -19.78
N ILE A 233 -2.39 16.96 -18.59
CA ILE A 233 -3.64 16.23 -18.35
C ILE A 233 -4.82 17.21 -18.25
N ASN A 234 -4.65 18.33 -17.53
CA ASN A 234 -5.70 19.33 -17.35
C ASN A 234 -5.99 20.17 -18.61
N SER A 235 -5.08 20.25 -19.58
CA SER A 235 -5.30 20.98 -20.83
C SER A 235 -6.06 20.17 -21.90
N ARG A 236 -6.28 18.87 -21.67
CA ARG A 236 -7.00 17.97 -22.58
C ARG A 236 -8.39 17.55 -22.07
N SER A 237 -8.89 18.18 -21.00
CA SER A 237 -10.16 17.89 -20.30
C SER A 237 -11.11 19.08 -20.21
#